data_AF-A0A7Y4ND44-F1
#
_entry.id   AF-A0A7Y4ND44-F1
#
_cell.length_a   1.000
_cell.length_b   1.000
_cell.length_c   1.000
_cell.angle_alpha   90.00
_cell.angle_beta   90.00
_cell.angle_gamma   90.00
#
_symmetry.space_group_name_H-M   'P 1'
#
loop_
_entity.id
_entity.type
_entity.pdbx_description
1 polymer ?
#
loop_
_entity_poly.entity_id
_entity_poly.type
_entity_poly.pdbx_seq_one_letter_code
_entity_poly.pdbx_strand_id
1 'polypeptide(L)'
;MSAHESSWTLRRLHAGELPAPEATRAREHVEACEACGATLRAFVDEQAAFEAEVRFERFEAGVERARARQAKESAQPATRAQWVRPLMAVAASVLVLVLARPLLETHGTADPVRPPVAGNRLKGGAGAELRIGGGVDPQRVASTEAPEALQPGERVRLGYTADAYRYVAALSVDAQGEVTPLYPESGDSLAVEPGAGPHWLPESVEFTGVGAERVVLVLTDAPVSMDALSDAARKAFDAAGRDVTRMAPLDVAGSQTQWILQKP
;
A
#
# COMPACT_ATOMS: atom_id res chain seq x y z
N MET A 1 -19.31 45.84 -19.61
CA MET A 1 -18.22 44.86 -19.39
C MET A 1 -18.84 43.71 -18.61
N SER A 2 -19.33 42.70 -19.32
CA SER A 2 -19.95 41.53 -18.70
C SER A 2 -18.86 40.76 -17.94
N ALA A 3 -19.03 40.56 -16.64
CA ALA A 3 -18.12 39.69 -15.89
C ALA A 3 -18.24 38.28 -16.49
N HIS A 4 -17.11 37.69 -16.90
CA HIS A 4 -17.06 36.35 -17.44
C HIS A 4 -17.29 35.31 -16.35
N GLU A 5 -17.91 34.19 -16.72
CA GLU A 5 -17.99 33.02 -15.83
C GLU A 5 -16.60 32.46 -15.54
N SER A 6 -16.42 31.95 -14.32
CA SER A 6 -15.14 31.34 -13.94
C SER A 6 -14.88 30.07 -14.73
N SER A 7 -13.62 29.78 -15.03
CA SER A 7 -13.22 28.53 -15.71
C SER A 7 -13.73 27.28 -14.97
N TRP A 8 -13.76 27.32 -13.64
CA TRP A 8 -14.31 26.25 -12.80
C TRP A 8 -15.82 26.07 -12.98
N THR A 9 -16.60 27.15 -13.05
CA THR A 9 -18.04 27.11 -13.32
C THR A 9 -18.31 26.46 -14.67
N LEU A 10 -17.55 26.84 -15.72
CA LEU A 10 -17.71 26.28 -17.06
C LEU A 10 -17.37 24.78 -17.12
N ARG A 11 -16.36 24.32 -16.37
CA ARG A 11 -16.05 22.88 -16.25
C ARG A 11 -17.15 22.10 -15.55
N ARG A 12 -17.70 22.63 -14.44
CA ARG A 12 -18.83 21.99 -13.74
C ARG A 12 -20.11 21.99 -14.58
N LEU A 13 -20.30 23.03 -15.42
CA LEU A 13 -21.38 23.06 -16.39
C LEU A 13 -21.22 21.95 -17.43
N HIS A 14 -20.02 21.80 -18.00
CA HIS A 14 -19.68 20.75 -18.97
C HIS A 14 -19.87 19.34 -18.39
N ALA A 15 -19.42 19.13 -17.15
CA ALA A 15 -19.55 17.84 -16.44
C ALA A 15 -20.98 17.54 -15.94
N GLY A 16 -21.92 18.49 -16.04
CA GLY A 16 -23.29 18.31 -15.54
C GLY A 16 -23.42 18.36 -14.01
N GLU A 17 -22.44 18.92 -13.31
CA GLU A 17 -22.33 18.94 -11.84
C GLU A 17 -22.87 20.23 -11.19
N LEU A 18 -23.38 21.17 -12.00
CA LEU A 18 -24.01 22.38 -11.50
C LEU A 18 -25.46 22.11 -11.07
N PRO A 19 -25.91 22.61 -9.90
CA PRO A 19 -27.31 22.63 -9.54
C PRO A 19 -28.16 23.31 -10.62
N ALA A 20 -29.38 22.81 -10.85
CA ALA A 20 -30.28 23.29 -11.91
C ALA A 20 -30.39 24.82 -12.05
N PRO A 21 -30.58 25.64 -10.99
CA PRO A 21 -30.69 27.09 -11.14
C PRO A 21 -29.38 27.76 -11.57
N GLU A 22 -28.23 27.23 -11.16
CA GLU A 22 -26.91 27.76 -11.54
C GLU A 22 -26.55 27.33 -12.97
N ALA A 23 -26.90 26.10 -13.34
CA ALA A 23 -26.70 25.58 -14.68
C ALA A 23 -27.47 26.41 -15.72
N THR A 24 -28.73 26.78 -15.45
CA THR A 24 -29.52 27.62 -16.36
C THR A 24 -28.88 28.99 -16.56
N ARG A 25 -28.47 29.67 -15.49
CA ARG A 25 -27.79 30.98 -15.56
C ARG A 25 -26.48 30.90 -16.35
N ALA A 26 -25.68 29.88 -16.08
CA ALA A 26 -24.40 29.70 -16.77
C ALA A 26 -24.60 29.40 -18.27
N ARG A 27 -25.66 28.65 -18.64
CA ARG A 27 -26.02 28.43 -20.05
C ARG A 27 -26.45 29.72 -20.74
N GLU A 28 -27.35 30.49 -20.12
CA GLU A 28 -27.79 31.79 -20.66
C GLU A 28 -26.61 32.75 -20.86
N HIS A 29 -25.65 32.75 -19.92
CA HIS A 29 -24.42 33.54 -20.06
C HIS A 29 -23.55 33.07 -21.22
N VAL A 30 -23.34 31.75 -21.34
CA VAL A 30 -22.52 31.16 -22.41
C VAL A 30 -23.12 31.42 -23.78
N GLU A 31 -24.45 31.41 -23.91
CA GLU A 31 -25.15 31.77 -25.15
C GLU A 31 -24.96 33.25 -25.52
N ALA A 32 -24.89 34.13 -24.52
CA ALA A 32 -24.71 35.57 -24.72
C ALA A 32 -23.23 36.03 -24.78
N CYS A 33 -22.27 35.18 -24.41
CA CYS A 33 -20.85 35.52 -24.31
C CYS A 33 -19.98 34.62 -25.20
N GLU A 34 -19.46 35.19 -26.30
CA GLU A 34 -18.61 34.46 -27.25
C GLU A 34 -17.38 33.82 -26.61
N ALA A 35 -16.71 34.52 -25.68
CA ALA A 35 -15.52 34.01 -25.00
C ALA A 35 -15.82 32.76 -24.15
N CYS A 36 -16.88 32.80 -23.34
CA CYS A 36 -17.30 31.67 -22.52
C CYS A 36 -17.82 30.50 -23.38
N GLY A 37 -18.52 30.79 -24.49
CA GLY A 37 -18.94 29.79 -25.47
C GLY A 37 -17.78 29.16 -26.25
N ALA A 38 -16.70 29.90 -26.52
CA ALA A 38 -15.49 29.32 -27.08
C ALA A 38 -14.80 28.37 -26.10
N THR A 39 -14.70 28.75 -24.81
CA THR A 39 -14.12 27.88 -23.78
C THR A 39 -14.93 26.60 -23.58
N LEU A 40 -16.26 26.68 -23.56
CA LEU A 40 -17.10 25.48 -23.39
C LEU A 40 -16.97 24.52 -24.59
N ARG A 41 -16.90 25.05 -25.82
CA ARG A 41 -16.67 24.23 -27.02
C ARG A 41 -15.31 23.53 -26.99
N ALA A 42 -14.26 24.21 -26.51
CA ALA A 42 -12.95 23.60 -26.36
C ALA A 42 -12.99 22.36 -25.43
N PHE A 43 -13.74 22.40 -24.32
CA PHE A 43 -13.90 21.22 -23.45
C PHE A 43 -14.60 20.05 -24.14
N VAL A 44 -15.64 20.35 -24.95
CA VAL A 44 -16.36 19.33 -25.73
C VAL A 44 -15.44 18.71 -26.78
N ASP A 45 -14.66 19.53 -27.49
CA ASP A 45 -13.74 19.06 -28.53
C ASP A 45 -12.59 18.22 -27.92
N GLU A 46 -12.05 18.61 -26.77
CA GLU A 46 -11.05 17.84 -26.02
C GLU A 46 -11.59 16.48 -25.57
N GLN A 47 -12.82 16.44 -25.04
CA GLN A 47 -13.47 15.19 -24.66
C GLN A 47 -13.68 14.28 -25.87
N ALA A 48 -14.19 14.81 -26.98
CA ALA A 48 -14.40 14.04 -28.20
C ALA A 48 -13.08 13.49 -28.78
N ALA A 49 -12.01 14.27 -28.73
CA ALA A 49 -10.68 13.83 -29.16
C ALA A 49 -10.14 12.70 -28.27
N PHE A 50 -10.32 12.81 -26.95
CA PHE A 50 -9.93 11.76 -26.01
C PHE A 50 -10.74 10.47 -26.24
N GLU A 51 -12.06 10.57 -26.41
CA GLU A 51 -12.93 9.42 -26.68
C GLU A 51 -12.61 8.75 -28.03
N ALA A 52 -12.21 9.53 -29.04
CA ALA A 52 -11.76 8.99 -30.33
C ALA A 52 -10.42 8.23 -30.24
N GLU A 53 -9.49 8.70 -29.40
CA GLU A 53 -8.20 8.05 -29.17
C GLU A 53 -8.35 6.79 -28.30
N VAL A 54 -9.18 6.86 -27.26
CA VAL A 54 -9.47 5.75 -26.34
C VAL A 54 -10.64 4.92 -26.89
N ARG A 55 -10.35 4.07 -27.89
CA ARG A 55 -11.31 3.09 -28.40
C ARG A 55 -11.79 2.15 -27.28
N PHE A 56 -12.98 2.40 -26.77
CA PHE A 56 -13.63 1.65 -25.69
C PHE A 56 -13.68 0.14 -25.98
N GLU A 57 -13.73 -0.28 -27.25
CA GLU A 57 -13.72 -1.69 -27.64
C GLU A 57 -12.45 -2.42 -27.19
N ARG A 58 -11.32 -1.72 -27.10
CA ARG A 58 -10.05 -2.28 -26.66
C ARG A 58 -10.04 -2.51 -25.13
N PHE A 59 -10.74 -1.65 -24.40
CA PHE A 59 -10.95 -1.76 -22.97
C PHE A 59 -11.94 -2.89 -22.65
N GLU A 60 -13.09 -2.94 -23.32
CA GLU A 60 -14.09 -4.02 -23.16
C GLU A 60 -13.50 -5.40 -23.49
N ALA A 61 -12.77 -5.52 -24.61
CA ALA A 61 -12.07 -6.75 -24.95
C ALA A 61 -10.99 -7.13 -23.92
N GLY A 62 -10.41 -6.15 -23.20
CA GLY A 62 -9.51 -6.39 -22.08
C GLY A 62 -10.25 -6.98 -20.86
N VAL A 63 -11.41 -6.41 -20.52
CA VAL A 63 -12.25 -6.85 -19.40
C VAL A 63 -12.83 -8.24 -19.64
N GLU A 64 -13.31 -8.54 -20.85
CA GLU A 64 -13.82 -9.88 -21.19
C GLU A 64 -12.71 -10.94 -21.13
N ARG A 65 -11.52 -10.64 -21.65
CA ARG A 65 -10.36 -11.54 -21.58
C ARG A 65 -9.96 -11.82 -20.13
N ALA A 66 -10.01 -10.81 -19.25
CA ALA A 66 -9.72 -10.97 -17.83
C ALA A 66 -10.76 -11.87 -17.13
N ARG A 67 -12.06 -11.67 -17.41
CA ARG A 67 -13.13 -12.51 -16.85
C ARG A 67 -13.07 -13.97 -17.34
N ALA A 68 -12.79 -14.18 -18.62
CA ALA A 68 -12.68 -15.52 -19.20
C ALA A 68 -11.50 -16.31 -18.62
N ARG A 69 -10.38 -15.65 -18.31
CA ARG A 69 -9.23 -16.28 -17.64
C ARG A 69 -9.57 -16.70 -16.22
N GLN A 70 -10.23 -15.84 -15.45
CA GLN A 70 -10.65 -16.13 -14.08
C GLN A 70 -11.64 -17.30 -14.03
N ALA A 71 -12.58 -17.38 -14.97
CA ALA A 71 -13.52 -18.49 -15.08
C ALA A 71 -12.81 -19.83 -15.37
N LYS A 72 -11.81 -19.84 -16.27
CA LYS A 72 -11.01 -21.05 -16.57
C LYS A 72 -10.16 -21.51 -15.37
N GLU A 73 -9.60 -20.59 -14.61
CA GLU A 73 -8.83 -20.91 -13.40
C GLU A 73 -9.73 -21.48 -12.29
N SER A 74 -10.98 -21.02 -12.17
CA SER A 74 -11.96 -21.58 -11.22
C SER A 74 -12.58 -22.93 -11.63
N ALA A 75 -12.51 -23.29 -12.92
CA ALA A 75 -13.15 -24.48 -13.48
C ALA A 75 -12.24 -25.73 -13.50
N GLN A 76 -11.00 -25.65 -13.00
CA GLN A 76 -10.17 -26.85 -12.86
C GLN A 76 -10.63 -27.69 -11.65
N PRO A 77 -11.15 -28.91 -11.85
CA PRO A 77 -11.52 -29.77 -10.74
C PRO A 77 -10.25 -30.23 -10.02
N ALA A 78 -10.24 -30.10 -8.69
CA ALA A 78 -9.17 -30.57 -7.83
C ALA A 78 -9.11 -32.12 -7.81
N THR A 79 -8.50 -32.73 -8.81
CA THR A 79 -8.31 -34.19 -8.93
C THR A 79 -7.15 -34.72 -8.07
N ARG A 80 -6.84 -34.09 -6.95
CA ARG A 80 -5.72 -34.47 -6.06
C ARG A 80 -6.12 -35.30 -4.84
N ALA A 81 -7.38 -35.76 -4.77
CA ALA A 81 -7.95 -36.42 -3.60
C ALA A 81 -7.74 -37.96 -3.51
N GLN A 82 -7.21 -38.62 -4.54
CA GLN A 82 -7.12 -40.10 -4.56
C GLN A 82 -5.78 -40.69 -4.09
N TRP A 83 -4.74 -39.88 -3.85
CA TRP A 83 -3.40 -40.36 -3.43
C TRP A 83 -3.09 -40.18 -1.93
N VAL A 84 -4.02 -39.63 -1.14
CA VAL A 84 -3.76 -39.29 0.28
C VAL A 84 -4.12 -40.43 1.25
N ARG A 85 -4.75 -41.51 0.79
CA ARG A 85 -5.19 -42.62 1.65
C ARG A 85 -4.07 -43.53 2.20
N PRO A 86 -2.93 -43.80 1.52
CA PRO A 86 -1.89 -44.62 2.12
C PRO A 86 -0.94 -43.85 3.06
N LEU A 87 -0.98 -42.50 3.07
CA LEU A 87 -0.09 -41.67 3.91
C LEU A 87 -0.58 -41.47 5.35
N MET A 88 -1.87 -41.67 5.62
CA MET A 88 -2.45 -41.54 6.97
C MET A 88 -2.08 -42.67 7.93
N ALA A 89 -1.56 -43.81 7.44
CA ALA A 89 -1.11 -44.91 8.30
C ALA A 89 0.29 -44.66 8.90
N VAL A 90 1.13 -43.85 8.23
CA VAL A 90 2.47 -43.51 8.72
C VAL A 90 2.42 -42.34 9.72
N ALA A 91 1.44 -41.44 9.60
CA ALA A 91 1.28 -40.32 10.53
C ALA A 91 0.89 -40.75 11.96
N ALA A 92 0.15 -41.86 12.11
CA ALA A 92 -0.27 -42.36 13.42
C ALA A 92 0.89 -42.92 14.25
N SER A 93 1.92 -43.50 13.63
CA SER A 93 3.10 -44.03 14.33
C SER A 93 4.11 -42.94 14.72
N VAL A 94 4.17 -41.83 13.98
CA VAL A 94 5.00 -40.67 14.35
C VAL A 94 4.39 -39.90 15.54
N LEU A 95 3.06 -39.80 15.62
CA LEU A 95 2.39 -39.08 16.71
C LEU A 95 2.65 -39.71 18.10
N VAL A 96 2.77 -41.04 18.19
CA VAL A 96 3.09 -41.75 19.45
C VAL A 96 4.54 -41.51 19.89
N LEU A 97 5.48 -41.39 18.95
CA LEU A 97 6.89 -41.06 19.24
C LEU A 97 7.07 -39.59 19.66
N VAL A 98 6.27 -38.67 19.11
CA VAL A 98 6.31 -37.24 19.46
C VAL A 98 5.70 -36.96 20.84
N LEU A 99 4.66 -37.69 21.25
CA LEU A 99 4.02 -37.52 22.55
C LEU A 99 4.80 -38.14 23.72
N ALA A 100 5.69 -39.10 23.47
CA ALA A 100 6.52 -39.74 24.51
C ALA A 100 7.86 -39.03 24.77
N ARG A 101 8.29 -38.12 23.90
CA ARG A 101 9.57 -37.39 24.04
C ARG A 101 9.69 -36.41 25.22
N PRO A 102 8.66 -35.67 25.67
CA PRO A 102 8.84 -34.68 26.72
C PRO A 102 9.05 -35.29 28.12
N LEU A 103 8.97 -36.62 28.27
CA LEU A 103 9.30 -37.31 29.52
C LEU A 103 10.75 -37.82 29.57
N LEU A 104 11.54 -37.70 28.49
CA LEU A 104 12.89 -38.29 28.38
C LEU A 104 14.02 -37.28 28.13
N GLU A 105 13.73 -36.01 27.87
CA GLU A 105 14.75 -35.02 27.50
C GLU A 105 14.82 -33.87 28.52
N THR A 106 15.18 -34.20 29.77
CA THR A 106 15.95 -33.27 30.62
C THR A 106 17.39 -33.23 30.12
N HIS A 107 17.86 -32.02 29.78
CA HIS A 107 19.21 -31.61 29.31
C HIS A 107 19.31 -31.31 27.81
N GLY A 108 19.63 -30.05 27.49
CA GLY A 108 20.40 -29.71 26.29
C GLY A 108 19.78 -28.66 25.37
N THR A 109 20.33 -27.44 25.43
CA THR A 109 20.49 -26.46 24.33
C THR A 109 19.25 -26.06 23.51
N ALA A 110 18.72 -24.88 23.83
CA ALA A 110 17.73 -24.17 23.04
C ALA A 110 18.34 -23.59 21.74
N ASP A 111 17.80 -24.01 20.60
CA ASP A 111 17.90 -23.31 19.32
C ASP A 111 16.59 -22.53 19.12
N PRO A 112 16.61 -21.22 18.82
CA PRO A 112 15.38 -20.48 18.55
C PRO A 112 14.88 -20.76 17.12
N VAL A 113 13.63 -21.24 17.05
CA VAL A 113 12.86 -21.45 15.83
C VAL A 113 12.67 -20.12 15.09
N ARG A 114 13.31 -19.98 13.93
CA ARG A 114 13.06 -18.94 12.93
C ARG A 114 11.71 -19.20 12.25
N PRO A 115 10.71 -18.31 12.28
CA PRO A 115 9.58 -18.45 11.38
C PRO A 115 9.99 -18.02 9.96
N PRO A 116 9.49 -18.70 8.91
CA PRO A 116 9.82 -18.36 7.52
C PRO A 116 9.11 -17.08 7.09
N VAL A 117 9.88 -16.16 6.50
CA VAL A 117 9.37 -15.06 5.69
C VAL A 117 8.79 -15.68 4.41
N ALA A 118 7.47 -15.82 4.37
CA ALA A 118 6.77 -16.39 3.22
C ALA A 118 6.19 -15.27 2.36
N GLY A 119 6.94 -14.90 1.32
CA GLY A 119 6.39 -14.24 0.14
C GLY A 119 5.46 -15.20 -0.58
N ASN A 120 4.14 -14.96 -0.44
CA ASN A 120 3.10 -15.10 -1.48
C ASN A 120 1.76 -14.70 -0.82
N ARG A 121 1.49 -13.39 -0.73
CA ARG A 121 0.24 -12.90 -0.11
C ARG A 121 -0.92 -13.15 -1.07
N LEU A 122 -1.67 -14.23 -0.84
CA LEU A 122 -2.98 -14.43 -1.46
C LEU A 122 -3.89 -13.27 -1.09
N LYS A 123 -4.64 -12.78 -2.08
CA LYS A 123 -5.59 -11.67 -2.00
C LYS A 123 -6.57 -11.86 -0.83
N GLY A 124 -6.34 -11.12 0.26
CA GLY A 124 -7.18 -11.11 1.47
C GLY A 124 -6.34 -11.13 2.75
N GLY A 125 -5.90 -9.96 3.20
CA GLY A 125 -5.26 -9.80 4.50
C GLY A 125 -4.64 -8.41 4.66
N ALA A 126 -4.52 -7.96 5.91
CA ALA A 126 -3.87 -6.69 6.24
C ALA A 126 -2.49 -6.62 5.57
N GLY A 127 -2.08 -5.47 5.05
CA GLY A 127 -0.81 -5.32 4.35
C GLY A 127 -0.43 -3.88 4.06
N ALA A 128 0.80 -3.68 3.59
CA ALA A 128 1.28 -2.36 3.21
C ALA A 128 2.16 -2.42 1.96
N GLU A 129 2.21 -1.29 1.25
CA GLU A 129 2.92 -1.09 0.00
C GLU A 129 3.68 0.23 0.08
N LEU A 130 4.90 0.26 -0.47
CA LEU A 130 5.71 1.46 -0.60
C LEU A 130 5.96 1.70 -2.08
N ARG A 131 5.61 2.90 -2.55
CA ARG A 131 5.80 3.33 -3.94
C ARG A 131 6.90 4.38 -4.01
N ILE A 132 7.79 4.23 -4.97
CA ILE A 132 8.86 5.18 -5.27
C ILE A 132 8.55 5.83 -6.62
N GLY A 133 8.62 7.15 -6.71
CA GLY A 133 8.42 7.90 -7.94
C GLY A 133 8.93 9.34 -7.85
N GLY A 134 8.62 10.18 -8.84
CA GLY A 134 9.06 11.59 -8.87
C GLY A 134 10.45 11.84 -9.46
N GLY A 135 11.22 10.78 -9.72
CA GLY A 135 12.48 10.84 -10.48
C GLY A 135 12.28 10.77 -12.00
N VAL A 136 13.38 10.50 -12.72
CA VAL A 136 13.38 10.33 -14.18
C VAL A 136 12.72 9.02 -14.60
N ASP A 137 12.80 8.00 -13.76
CA ASP A 137 12.26 6.67 -14.03
C ASP A 137 10.76 6.55 -13.68
N PRO A 138 10.05 5.60 -14.31
CA PRO A 138 8.67 5.29 -13.95
C PRO A 138 8.52 4.91 -12.49
N GLN A 139 7.33 5.21 -11.93
CA GLN A 139 7.00 4.81 -10.57
C GLN A 139 7.09 3.29 -10.40
N ARG A 140 7.66 2.85 -9.27
CA ARG A 140 7.82 1.43 -8.93
C ARG A 140 7.36 1.13 -7.51
N VAL A 141 7.11 -0.15 -7.24
CA VAL A 141 6.81 -0.67 -5.89
C VAL A 141 8.11 -1.21 -5.30
N ALA A 142 8.41 -0.79 -4.08
CA ALA A 142 9.61 -1.23 -3.37
C ALA A 142 9.46 -2.66 -2.83
N SER A 143 10.52 -3.44 -2.97
CA SER A 143 10.63 -4.78 -2.39
C SER A 143 10.75 -4.75 -0.87
N THR A 144 10.08 -5.68 -0.18
CA THR A 144 10.29 -5.96 1.25
C THR A 144 11.43 -6.96 1.49
N GLU A 145 11.96 -7.57 0.44
CA GLU A 145 12.94 -8.67 0.53
C GLU A 145 14.38 -8.21 0.29
N ALA A 146 14.56 -7.07 -0.36
CA ALA A 146 15.88 -6.52 -0.70
C ALA A 146 15.90 -5.00 -0.52
N PRO A 147 17.07 -4.40 -0.23
CA PRO A 147 17.22 -2.96 -0.22
C PRO A 147 16.93 -2.32 -1.58
N GLU A 148 16.23 -1.18 -1.57
CA GLU A 148 15.84 -0.42 -2.76
C GLU A 148 16.62 0.88 -2.86
N ALA A 149 17.36 1.10 -3.95
CA ALA A 149 18.08 2.35 -4.16
C ALA A 149 17.12 3.48 -4.55
N LEU A 150 17.27 4.62 -3.89
CA LEU A 150 16.61 5.87 -4.26
C LEU A 150 17.54 6.69 -5.14
N GLN A 151 16.98 7.30 -6.18
CA GLN A 151 17.65 8.32 -7.00
C GLN A 151 17.38 9.72 -6.43
N PRO A 152 18.27 10.70 -6.69
CA PRO A 152 18.02 12.09 -6.32
C PRO A 152 16.67 12.60 -6.85
N GLY A 153 15.87 13.23 -5.98
CA GLY A 153 14.53 13.75 -6.30
C GLY A 153 13.41 12.70 -6.26
N GLU A 154 13.71 11.43 -6.02
CA GLU A 154 12.67 10.44 -5.80
C GLU A 154 11.99 10.62 -4.44
N ARG A 155 10.68 10.42 -4.44
CA ARG A 155 9.81 10.49 -3.27
C ARG A 155 9.13 9.16 -3.07
N VAL A 156 8.85 8.87 -1.81
CA VAL A 156 8.27 7.63 -1.33
C VAL A 156 6.86 7.90 -0.83
N ARG A 157 5.91 7.08 -1.25
CA ARG A 157 4.53 7.11 -0.75
C ARG A 157 4.15 5.77 -0.15
N LEU A 158 3.63 5.81 1.06
CA LEU A 158 3.16 4.64 1.79
C LEU A 158 1.68 4.39 1.56
N GLY A 159 1.30 3.13 1.40
CA GLY A 159 -0.07 2.68 1.34
C GLY A 159 -0.29 1.46 2.20
N TYR A 160 -1.53 1.25 2.64
CA TYR A 160 -1.90 0.12 3.50
C TYR A 160 -3.28 -0.42 3.16
N THR A 161 -3.53 -1.68 3.49
CA THR A 161 -4.83 -2.32 3.52
C THR A 161 -5.02 -2.80 4.96
N ALA A 162 -5.99 -2.23 5.67
CA ALA A 162 -6.13 -2.44 7.11
C ALA A 162 -6.68 -3.83 7.49
N ASP A 163 -7.56 -4.39 6.65
CA ASP A 163 -8.29 -5.63 6.93
C ASP A 163 -9.03 -5.57 8.29
N ALA A 164 -8.53 -6.25 9.33
CA ALA A 164 -9.11 -6.24 10.68
C ALA A 164 -8.55 -5.14 11.61
N TYR A 165 -7.39 -4.55 11.28
CA TYR A 165 -6.73 -3.56 12.12
C TYR A 165 -7.46 -2.22 12.10
N ARG A 166 -7.32 -1.47 13.19
CA ARG A 166 -8.08 -0.23 13.43
C ARG A 166 -7.24 1.03 13.36
N TYR A 167 -5.92 0.92 13.55
CA TYR A 167 -5.01 2.05 13.59
C TYR A 167 -3.79 1.81 12.72
N VAL A 168 -3.24 2.90 12.18
CA VAL A 168 -2.04 2.91 11.35
C VAL A 168 -1.05 3.95 11.86
N ALA A 169 0.23 3.57 11.85
CA ALA A 169 1.34 4.48 12.06
C ALA A 169 2.52 4.11 11.16
N ALA A 170 3.38 5.09 10.87
CA ALA A 170 4.61 4.88 10.13
C ALA A 170 5.74 5.75 10.70
N LEU A 171 6.95 5.20 10.68
CA LEU A 171 8.19 5.88 11.04
C LEU A 171 9.33 5.38 10.16
N SER A 172 10.43 6.13 10.13
CA SER A 172 11.69 5.66 9.59
C SER A 172 12.81 5.73 10.61
N VAL A 173 13.86 4.94 10.36
CA VAL A 173 15.10 4.94 11.13
C VAL A 173 16.25 5.02 10.14
N ASP A 174 17.15 5.97 10.32
CA ASP A 174 18.31 6.12 9.44
C ASP A 174 19.53 5.29 9.89
N ALA A 175 20.61 5.37 9.12
CA ALA A 175 21.87 4.68 9.41
C ALA A 175 22.56 5.18 10.69
N GLN A 176 22.22 6.38 11.16
CA GLN A 176 22.74 6.98 12.39
C GLN A 176 21.91 6.56 13.62
N GLY A 177 20.71 6.03 13.40
CA GLY A 177 19.74 5.67 14.43
C GLY A 177 18.75 6.79 14.76
N GLU A 178 18.71 7.85 13.94
CA GLU A 178 17.70 8.90 14.04
C GLU A 178 16.34 8.33 13.63
N VAL A 179 15.35 8.51 14.50
CA VAL A 179 13.99 8.01 14.26
C VAL A 179 13.11 9.19 13.87
N THR A 180 12.48 9.08 12.70
CA THR A 180 11.60 10.11 12.16
C THR A 180 10.16 9.58 12.09
N PRO A 181 9.22 10.10 12.89
CA PRO A 181 7.80 9.84 12.70
C PRO A 181 7.34 10.30 11.31
N LEU A 182 6.77 9.40 10.51
CA LEU A 182 6.27 9.72 9.18
C LEU A 182 4.76 9.95 9.18
N TYR A 183 4.02 9.18 10.00
CA TYR A 183 2.57 9.32 10.08
C TYR A 183 1.99 8.66 11.35
N PRO A 184 1.19 9.37 12.15
CA PRO A 184 1.21 10.83 12.26
C PRO A 184 2.60 11.31 12.73
N GLU A 185 2.90 12.59 12.55
CA GLU A 185 4.18 13.17 13.00
C GLU A 185 4.30 13.22 14.53
N SER A 186 3.18 13.22 15.25
CA SER A 186 3.13 13.24 16.72
C SER A 186 1.82 12.66 17.26
N GLY A 187 1.78 12.38 18.56
CA GLY A 187 0.60 11.85 19.25
C GLY A 187 0.48 10.33 19.12
N ASP A 188 -0.75 9.84 18.97
CA ASP A 188 -1.07 8.41 18.83
C ASP A 188 -1.37 8.04 17.38
N SER A 189 -1.18 6.76 17.04
CA SER A 189 -1.54 6.19 15.74
C SER A 189 -2.99 6.54 15.36
N LEU A 190 -3.19 6.84 14.07
CA LEU A 190 -4.48 7.31 13.57
C LEU A 190 -5.38 6.16 13.16
N ALA A 191 -6.69 6.35 13.30
CA ALA A 191 -7.67 5.38 12.82
C ALA A 191 -7.50 5.15 11.31
N VAL A 192 -7.62 3.89 10.89
CA VAL A 192 -7.57 3.54 9.46
C VAL A 192 -8.77 4.10 8.72
N GLU A 193 -8.58 4.46 7.45
CA GLU A 193 -9.66 4.93 6.61
C GLU A 193 -10.67 3.80 6.29
N PRO A 194 -11.98 4.09 6.32
CA PRO A 194 -12.98 3.11 5.95
C PRO A 194 -12.96 2.87 4.43
N GLY A 195 -13.04 1.61 4.00
CA GLY A 195 -13.13 1.26 2.59
C GLY A 195 -12.39 -0.02 2.25
N ALA A 196 -12.79 -0.64 1.13
CA ALA A 196 -12.11 -1.82 0.61
C ALA A 196 -10.95 -1.40 -0.31
N GLY A 197 -9.78 -2.02 -0.14
CA GLY A 197 -8.61 -1.80 -0.97
C GLY A 197 -7.49 -1.01 -0.28
N PRO A 198 -6.44 -0.63 -1.04
CA PRO A 198 -5.31 0.11 -0.50
C PRO A 198 -5.64 1.59 -0.30
N HIS A 199 -5.38 2.08 0.91
CA HIS A 199 -5.42 3.48 1.30
C HIS A 199 -4.02 4.06 1.24
N TRP A 200 -3.86 5.23 0.64
CA TRP A 200 -2.57 5.90 0.48
C TRP A 200 -2.44 7.02 1.51
N LEU A 201 -1.33 7.03 2.25
CA LEU A 201 -1.03 8.16 3.12
C LEU A 201 -0.92 9.45 2.28
N PRO A 202 -1.33 10.60 2.84
CA PRO A 202 -1.53 11.83 2.08
C PRO A 202 -0.22 12.36 1.49
N GLU A 203 0.89 12.20 2.21
CA GLU A 203 2.17 12.79 1.86
C GLU A 203 3.14 11.80 1.22
N SER A 204 3.95 12.31 0.30
CA SER A 204 5.13 11.62 -0.22
C SER A 204 6.38 12.22 0.39
N VAL A 205 7.23 11.37 0.97
CA VAL A 205 8.44 11.76 1.70
C VAL A 205 9.66 11.64 0.80
N GLU A 206 10.51 12.65 0.82
CA GLU A 206 11.83 12.60 0.18
C GLU A 206 12.87 12.30 1.26
N PHE A 207 13.60 11.20 1.11
CA PHE A 207 14.65 10.83 2.06
C PHE A 207 15.98 11.44 1.61
N THR A 208 16.44 12.43 2.36
CA THR A 208 17.71 13.13 2.09
C THR A 208 18.86 12.58 2.95
N GLY A 209 20.10 12.86 2.55
CA GLY A 209 21.30 12.37 3.22
C GLY A 209 21.83 11.09 2.59
N VAL A 210 22.66 10.35 3.31
CA VAL A 210 23.37 9.16 2.78
C VAL A 210 23.14 7.94 3.68
N GLY A 211 23.27 6.75 3.11
CA GLY A 211 23.19 5.48 3.84
C GLY A 211 21.82 4.81 3.78
N ALA A 212 21.69 3.70 4.51
CA ALA A 212 20.44 2.95 4.57
C ALA A 212 19.41 3.65 5.47
N GLU A 213 18.14 3.50 5.11
CA GLU A 213 16.98 4.00 5.82
C GLU A 213 15.98 2.84 5.94
N ARG A 214 15.56 2.51 7.16
CA ARG A 214 14.48 1.53 7.36
C ARG A 214 13.17 2.26 7.55
N VAL A 215 12.20 1.97 6.69
CA VAL A 215 10.83 2.47 6.80
C VAL A 215 9.96 1.37 7.39
N VAL A 216 9.17 1.70 8.41
CA VAL A 216 8.27 0.76 9.09
C VAL A 216 6.85 1.31 9.08
N LEU A 217 5.90 0.52 8.59
CA LEU A 217 4.47 0.79 8.74
C LEU A 217 3.86 -0.27 9.66
N VAL A 218 3.13 0.20 10.67
CA VAL A 218 2.50 -0.64 11.70
C VAL A 218 0.98 -0.49 11.60
N LEU A 219 0.27 -1.62 11.60
CA LEU A 219 -1.18 -1.72 11.71
C LEU A 219 -1.54 -2.40 13.03
N THR A 220 -2.40 -1.77 13.83
CA THR A 220 -2.67 -2.17 15.22
C THR A 220 -4.17 -2.16 15.54
N ASP A 221 -4.57 -2.92 16.56
CA ASP A 221 -5.97 -2.99 17.04
C ASP A 221 -6.30 -1.90 18.06
N ALA A 222 -5.30 -1.31 18.70
CA ALA A 222 -5.41 -0.25 19.69
C ALA A 222 -4.47 0.91 19.33
N PRO A 223 -4.78 2.16 19.73
CA PRO A 223 -3.88 3.28 19.51
C PRO A 223 -2.51 3.03 20.14
N VAL A 224 -1.45 3.41 19.43
CA VAL A 224 -0.07 3.33 19.91
C VAL A 224 0.57 4.70 19.78
N SER A 225 1.18 5.19 20.86
CA SER A 225 1.89 6.46 20.86
C SER A 225 3.11 6.42 19.94
N MET A 226 3.32 7.51 19.18
CA MET A 226 4.53 7.70 18.35
C MET A 226 5.81 7.74 19.19
N ASP A 227 5.74 8.17 20.45
CA ASP A 227 6.89 8.11 21.37
C ASP A 227 7.25 6.66 21.69
N ALA A 228 6.25 5.84 21.99
CA ALA A 228 6.44 4.41 22.28
C ALA A 228 6.99 3.65 21.07
N LEU A 229 6.47 3.95 19.87
CA LEU A 229 6.99 3.42 18.61
C LEU A 229 8.44 3.84 18.35
N SER A 230 8.75 5.12 18.60
CA SER A 230 10.10 5.65 18.41
C SER A 230 11.10 5.02 19.39
N ASP A 231 10.68 4.79 20.63
CA ASP A 231 11.49 4.09 21.63
C ASP A 231 11.69 2.61 21.29
N ALA A 232 10.66 1.94 20.77
CA ALA A 232 10.79 0.57 20.26
C ALA A 232 11.78 0.49 19.08
N ALA A 233 11.74 1.48 18.17
CA ALA A 233 12.68 1.60 17.06
C ALA A 233 14.12 1.81 17.52
N ARG A 234 14.36 2.74 18.46
CA ARG A 234 15.69 2.96 19.06
C ARG A 234 16.24 1.71 19.74
N LYS A 235 15.42 1.03 20.55
CA LYS A 235 15.81 -0.25 21.19
C LYS A 235 16.14 -1.32 20.17
N ALA A 236 15.36 -1.44 19.09
CA ALA A 236 15.63 -2.40 18.02
C ALA A 236 16.94 -2.09 17.27
N PHE A 237 17.25 -0.81 17.07
CA PHE A 237 18.51 -0.35 16.47
C PHE A 237 19.72 -0.69 17.36
N ASP A 238 19.63 -0.39 18.66
CA ASP A 238 20.68 -0.73 19.63
C ASP A 238 20.90 -2.25 19.71
N ALA A 239 19.82 -3.04 19.78
CA ALA A 239 19.87 -4.50 19.81
C ALA A 239 20.46 -5.10 18.52
N ALA A 240 20.34 -4.40 17.38
CA ALA A 240 20.95 -4.78 16.12
C ALA A 240 22.45 -4.41 16.02
N GLY A 241 23.05 -3.89 17.10
CA GLY A 241 24.43 -3.41 17.08
C GLY A 241 24.61 -2.12 16.30
N ARG A 242 23.57 -1.27 16.26
CA ARG A 242 23.53 -0.01 15.50
C ARG A 242 23.66 -0.20 13.98
N ASP A 243 23.11 -1.30 13.48
CA ASP A 243 22.99 -1.58 12.05
C ASP A 243 21.50 -1.62 11.66
N VAL A 244 21.07 -0.57 10.96
CA VAL A 244 19.68 -0.39 10.52
C VAL A 244 19.19 -1.53 9.62
N THR A 245 20.09 -2.19 8.87
CA THR A 245 19.75 -3.29 7.97
C THR A 245 19.46 -4.59 8.71
N ARG A 246 19.91 -4.69 9.97
CA ARG A 246 19.79 -5.89 10.81
C ARG A 246 18.74 -5.77 11.92
N MET A 247 18.02 -4.66 11.99
CA MET A 247 16.94 -4.47 12.96
C MET A 247 15.87 -5.56 12.83
N ALA A 248 15.49 -6.12 13.98
CA ALA A 248 14.33 -6.98 14.10
C ALA A 248 13.03 -6.15 13.97
N PRO A 249 11.87 -6.81 13.77
CA PRO A 249 10.57 -6.17 13.95
C PRO A 249 10.47 -5.42 15.28
N LEU A 250 9.74 -4.30 15.29
CA LEU A 250 9.58 -3.50 16.50
C LEU A 250 8.78 -4.30 17.53
N ASP A 251 9.10 -4.14 18.81
CA ASP A 251 8.36 -4.80 19.90
C ASP A 251 7.03 -4.06 20.17
N VAL A 252 6.12 -4.14 19.20
CA VAL A 252 4.79 -3.52 19.21
C VAL A 252 3.79 -4.51 18.62
N ALA A 253 2.65 -4.67 19.29
CA ALA A 253 1.58 -5.56 18.87
C ALA A 253 0.97 -5.11 17.53
N GLY A 254 0.58 -6.08 16.70
CA GLY A 254 -0.05 -5.84 15.40
C GLY A 254 0.79 -6.35 14.23
N SER A 255 0.42 -5.92 13.02
CA SER A 255 1.13 -6.26 11.79
C SER A 255 2.13 -5.17 11.44
N GLN A 256 3.31 -5.57 10.97
CA GLN A 256 4.36 -4.66 10.54
C GLN A 256 4.80 -5.03 9.13
N THR A 257 4.99 -4.00 8.30
CA THR A 257 5.69 -4.13 7.02
C THR A 257 6.88 -3.19 7.03
N GLN A 258 8.03 -3.69 6.56
CA GLN A 258 9.29 -2.96 6.64
C GLN A 258 10.01 -2.99 5.30
N TRP A 259 10.64 -1.88 4.97
CA TRP A 259 11.48 -1.73 3.78
C TRP A 259 12.84 -1.17 4.18
N ILE A 260 13.86 -1.52 3.40
CA ILE A 260 15.16 -0.87 3.48
C ILE A 260 15.34 -0.07 2.20
N LEU A 261 15.54 1.23 2.34
CA LEU A 261 15.86 2.14 1.25
C LEU A 261 17.33 2.52 1.36
N GLN A 262 18.03 2.61 0.23
CA GLN A 262 19.38 3.11 0.15
C GLN A 262 19.32 4.54 -0.38
N LYS A 263 19.62 5.51 0.48
CA LYS A 263 19.66 6.93 0.12
C LYS A 263 20.81 7.18 -0.88
N PRO A 264 20.63 8.13 -1.82
CA PRO A 264 21.58 8.42 -2.89
C PRO A 264 22.94 8.93 -2.38
#